data_AF-A0A8H6ZZT9-F1
#
_entry.id   AF-A0A8H6ZZT9-F1
#
_cell.length_a   1.000
_cell.length_b   1.000
_cell.length_c   1.000
_cell.angle_alpha   90.00
_cell.angle_beta   90.00
_cell.angle_gamma   90.00
#
_symmetry.space_group_name_H-M   'P 1'
#
loop_
_entity.id
_entity.type
_entity.pdbx_description
1 polymer ?
#
loop_
_entity_poly.entity_id
_entity_poly.type
_entity_poly.pdbx_seq_one_letter_code
_entity_poly.pdbx_strand_id
1 'polypeptide(L)'
;MGQAGYVSLHGQHAGIMNSVQTLGTKYEGIRFRRVLLDTIPQIDELARAVIPSHPAMKPHARMLHHFRFILPLLPSITSEEENISFLHYYDSAIQIVRNSSREPTEAEFELGMQAAQEIINWSVFCLKMSWPMSSED
;
A
#
# COMPACT_ATOMS: atom_id res chain seq x y z
N MET A 1 27.06 -46.12 52.91
CA MET A 1 27.07 -44.84 52.17
C MET A 1 25.75 -44.78 51.42
N GLY A 2 24.64 -44.27 51.97
CA GLY A 2 24.39 -42.89 52.41
C GLY A 2 23.57 -42.20 51.31
N GLN A 3 22.28 -42.55 51.18
CA GLN A 3 21.09 -41.79 51.61
C GLN A 3 20.53 -40.88 50.51
N ALA A 4 19.24 -41.09 50.25
CA ALA A 4 18.39 -40.40 49.30
C ALA A 4 18.10 -38.96 49.74
N GLY A 5 18.11 -38.02 48.78
CA GLY A 5 17.59 -36.67 48.95
C GLY A 5 16.19 -36.56 48.36
N TYR A 6 15.18 -36.63 49.22
CA TYR A 6 13.81 -36.20 48.97
C TYR A 6 13.75 -34.66 48.94
N VAL A 7 13.13 -34.07 47.92
CA VAL A 7 12.32 -32.84 48.10
C VAL A 7 11.10 -32.93 47.19
N SER A 8 9.92 -33.09 47.81
CA SER A 8 8.61 -32.85 47.19
C SER A 8 8.06 -31.54 47.73
N LEU A 9 7.68 -30.61 46.86
CA LEU A 9 6.65 -29.60 47.08
C LEU A 9 5.92 -29.45 45.74
N HIS A 10 4.78 -30.12 45.56
CA HIS A 10 3.45 -29.53 45.70
C HIS A 10 3.20 -28.32 44.79
N GLY A 11 2.35 -28.52 43.78
CA GLY A 11 1.84 -27.43 42.95
C GLY A 11 1.17 -27.89 41.65
N GLN A 12 0.18 -28.77 41.75
CA GLN A 12 -0.82 -28.93 40.68
C GLN A 12 -1.62 -27.64 40.55
N HIS A 13 -1.82 -27.15 39.33
CA HIS A 13 -3.13 -26.99 38.69
C HIS A 13 -3.06 -25.97 37.55
N ALA A 14 -3.53 -26.45 36.40
CA ALA A 14 -4.08 -25.73 35.27
C ALA A 14 -4.34 -24.23 35.50
N GLY A 15 -3.54 -23.42 34.80
CA GLY A 15 -3.88 -22.06 34.42
C GLY A 15 -3.56 -21.88 32.95
N ILE A 16 -4.47 -22.32 32.09
CA ILE A 16 -4.55 -21.82 30.72
C ILE A 16 -4.78 -20.32 30.85
N MET A 17 -3.73 -19.51 30.70
CA MET A 17 -3.88 -18.11 30.37
C MET A 17 -3.26 -17.88 29.01
N ASN A 18 -4.09 -18.18 28.02
CA ASN A 18 -4.13 -17.46 26.77
C ASN A 18 -4.06 -15.96 27.09
N SER A 19 -2.91 -15.34 26.95
CA SER A 19 -2.86 -13.95 26.55
C SER A 19 -2.57 -13.93 25.05
N VAL A 20 -3.59 -14.29 24.25
CA VAL A 20 -3.70 -13.67 22.93
C VAL A 20 -3.88 -12.20 23.23
N GLN A 21 -2.77 -11.46 23.21
CA GLN A 21 -2.84 -10.02 23.09
C GLN A 21 -3.44 -9.78 21.71
N THR A 22 -4.76 -9.57 21.63
CA THR A 22 -5.32 -8.78 20.54
C THR A 22 -4.89 -7.34 20.80
N LEU A 23 -3.61 -7.07 20.62
CA LEU A 23 -3.14 -5.73 20.30
C LEU A 23 -3.67 -5.49 18.88
N GLY A 24 -4.68 -4.63 18.77
CA GLY A 24 -5.11 -4.12 17.48
C GLY A 24 -3.86 -3.69 16.70
N THR A 25 -3.75 -4.10 15.44
CA THR A 25 -2.68 -3.60 14.59
C THR A 25 -2.86 -2.07 14.45
N LYS A 26 -1.84 -1.34 13.99
CA LYS A 26 -1.96 0.10 13.66
C LYS A 26 -3.08 0.43 12.66
N TYR A 27 -3.69 -0.62 12.09
CA TYR A 27 -4.77 -0.56 11.12
C TYR A 27 -6.11 -1.08 11.67
N GLU A 28 -6.27 -1.15 12.99
CA GLU A 28 -7.54 -1.53 13.61
C GLU A 28 -8.70 -0.67 13.05
N GLY A 29 -9.77 -1.34 12.61
CA GLY A 29 -10.95 -0.70 12.02
C GLY A 29 -10.79 -0.25 10.56
N ILE A 30 -9.60 -0.37 9.95
CA ILE A 30 -9.38 0.00 8.55
C ILE A 30 -9.83 -1.12 7.61
N ARG A 31 -10.62 -0.76 6.60
CA ARG A 31 -10.98 -1.64 5.49
C ARG A 31 -9.99 -1.44 4.34
N PHE A 32 -8.91 -2.22 4.32
CA PHE A 32 -7.81 -2.09 3.36
C PHE A 32 -8.25 -2.02 1.90
N ARG A 33 -9.18 -2.89 1.50
CA ARG A 33 -9.74 -2.88 0.14
C ARG A 33 -10.38 -1.54 -0.19
N ARG A 34 -11.18 -1.00 0.73
CA ARG A 34 -11.88 0.26 0.52
C ARG A 34 -10.88 1.40 0.37
N VAL A 35 -9.92 1.47 1.28
CA VAL A 35 -8.88 2.51 1.27
C VAL A 35 -8.07 2.47 -0.03
N LEU A 36 -7.61 1.28 -0.47
CA LEU A 36 -6.90 1.14 -1.74
C LEU A 36 -7.76 1.55 -2.94
N LEU A 37 -9.02 1.13 -3.00
CA LEU A 37 -9.93 1.52 -4.09
C LEU A 37 -10.20 3.02 -4.14
N ASP A 38 -10.21 3.70 -2.99
CA ASP A 38 -10.45 5.15 -2.90
C ASP A 38 -9.26 5.98 -3.42
N THR A 39 -8.06 5.39 -3.54
CA THR A 39 -6.92 6.07 -4.17
C THR A 39 -7.07 6.23 -5.69
N ILE A 40 -7.88 5.39 -6.34
CA ILE A 40 -8.04 5.37 -7.81
C ILE A 40 -8.55 6.71 -8.35
N PRO A 41 -9.69 7.27 -7.89
CA PRO A 41 -10.19 8.55 -8.40
C PRO A 41 -9.21 9.69 -8.13
N GLN A 42 -8.52 9.69 -6.98
CA GLN A 42 -7.53 10.70 -6.65
C GLN A 42 -6.35 10.70 -7.64
N ILE A 43 -5.79 9.53 -7.94
CA ILE A 43 -4.69 9.40 -8.91
C ILE A 43 -5.17 9.78 -10.31
N ASP A 44 -6.40 9.42 -10.68
CA ASP A 44 -7.00 9.74 -11.98
C ASP A 44 -7.23 11.25 -12.19
N GLU A 45 -7.66 11.96 -11.14
CA GLU A 45 -7.75 13.42 -11.15
C GLU A 45 -6.38 14.08 -11.31
N LEU A 46 -5.37 13.61 -10.57
CA LEU A 46 -4.01 14.12 -10.67
C LEU A 46 -3.39 13.85 -12.05
N ALA A 47 -3.61 12.65 -12.62
CA ALA A 47 -3.13 12.31 -13.95
C ALA A 47 -3.72 13.24 -15.03
N ARG A 48 -5.01 13.58 -14.93
CA ARG A 48 -5.66 14.58 -15.81
C ARG A 48 -5.15 15.99 -15.58
N ALA A 49 -4.79 16.35 -14.36
CA ALA A 49 -4.20 17.66 -14.08
C ALA A 49 -2.79 17.78 -14.69
N VAL A 50 -1.98 16.72 -14.61
CA VAL A 50 -0.63 16.68 -15.19
C VAL A 50 -0.67 16.59 -16.71
N ILE A 51 -1.59 15.79 -17.27
CA ILE A 51 -1.76 15.58 -18.70
C ILE A 51 -3.22 15.90 -19.05
N PRO A 52 -3.57 17.13 -19.47
CA PRO A 52 -4.96 17.52 -19.75
C PRO A 52 -5.66 16.68 -20.82
N SER A 53 -4.90 16.06 -21.72
CA SER A 53 -5.41 15.14 -22.74
C SER A 53 -5.56 13.69 -22.26
N HIS A 54 -5.32 13.42 -20.97
CA HIS A 54 -5.47 12.08 -20.41
C HIS A 54 -6.93 11.60 -20.50
N PRO A 55 -7.17 10.38 -21.02
CA PRO A 55 -8.52 9.87 -21.17
C PRO A 55 -9.22 9.72 -19.82
N ALA A 56 -10.55 9.87 -19.81
CA ALA A 56 -11.35 9.54 -18.64
C ALA A 56 -11.24 8.04 -18.31
N MET A 57 -11.19 7.71 -17.01
CA MET A 57 -11.08 6.33 -16.56
C MET A 57 -12.31 5.51 -16.94
N LYS A 58 -12.08 4.34 -17.53
CA LYS A 58 -13.14 3.35 -17.77
C LYS A 58 -13.32 2.45 -16.54
N PRO A 59 -14.57 2.05 -16.23
CA PRO A 59 -14.81 1.04 -15.21
C PRO A 59 -13.95 -0.20 -15.45
N HIS A 60 -13.32 -0.71 -14.40
CA HIS A 60 -12.50 -1.93 -14.41
C HIS A 60 -11.26 -1.92 -15.32
N ALA A 61 -10.89 -0.78 -15.91
CA ALA A 61 -9.63 -0.67 -16.64
C ALA A 61 -8.45 -1.06 -15.73
N ARG A 62 -7.46 -1.74 -16.31
CA ARG A 62 -6.18 -2.03 -15.64
C ARG A 62 -5.47 -0.71 -15.33
N MET A 63 -4.97 -0.56 -14.11
CA MET A 63 -4.30 0.67 -13.68
C MET A 63 -3.05 0.91 -14.51
N LEU A 64 -2.26 -0.15 -14.76
CA LEU A 64 -1.08 -0.07 -15.60
C LEU A 64 -1.39 0.48 -17.01
N HIS A 65 -2.49 0.01 -17.62
CA HIS A 65 -2.87 0.45 -18.95
C HIS A 65 -3.44 1.87 -18.97
N HIS A 66 -4.30 2.20 -18.00
CA HIS A 66 -4.92 3.52 -17.88
C HIS A 66 -3.86 4.60 -17.65
N PHE A 67 -2.95 4.36 -16.70
CA PHE A 67 -1.92 5.29 -16.28
C PHE A 67 -0.59 5.16 -17.06
N ARG A 68 -0.56 4.43 -18.18
CA ARG A 68 0.67 4.26 -18.99
C ARG A 68 1.29 5.58 -19.45
N PHE A 69 0.49 6.65 -19.56
CA PHE A 69 0.96 7.97 -19.98
C PHE A 69 1.72 8.74 -18.90
N ILE A 70 1.44 8.44 -17.62
CA ILE A 70 2.20 9.03 -16.51
C ILE A 70 3.46 8.21 -16.19
N LEU A 71 3.55 6.96 -16.66
CA LEU A 71 4.68 6.07 -16.39
C LEU A 71 6.04 6.68 -16.76
N PRO A 72 6.23 7.37 -17.90
CA PRO A 72 7.50 8.05 -18.22
C PRO A 72 7.87 9.21 -17.29
N LEU A 73 6.92 9.71 -16.48
CA LEU A 73 7.14 10.80 -15.52
C LEU A 73 7.47 10.28 -14.12
N LEU A 74 7.28 8.99 -13.86
CA LEU A 74 7.59 8.37 -12.58
C LEU A 74 9.06 7.93 -12.57
N PRO A 75 9.78 8.09 -11.45
CA PRO A 75 11.12 7.58 -11.34
C PRO A 75 11.10 6.06 -11.40
N SER A 76 12.09 5.48 -12.07
CA SER A 76 12.36 4.05 -11.97
C SER A 76 12.96 3.76 -10.59
N ILE A 77 12.31 2.88 -9.83
CA ILE A 77 12.71 2.48 -8.47
C ILE A 77 13.73 1.34 -8.43
N THR A 78 14.05 0.74 -9.57
CA THR A 78 14.99 -0.39 -9.67
C THR A 78 16.15 -0.02 -10.57
N SER A 79 17.29 -0.69 -10.35
CA SER A 79 18.39 -0.78 -11.32
C SER A 79 17.83 -1.04 -12.72
N GLU A 80 18.54 -0.57 -13.74
CA GLU A 80 18.14 -0.56 -15.15
C GLU A 80 17.67 -1.93 -15.71
N GLU A 81 17.84 -3.01 -14.96
CA GLU A 81 17.58 -4.40 -15.35
C GLU A 81 16.13 -4.88 -15.17
N GLU A 82 15.31 -4.32 -14.27
CA GLU A 82 13.95 -4.86 -14.01
C GLU A 82 12.76 -3.99 -14.44
N ASN A 83 12.94 -2.69 -14.71
CA ASN A 83 11.87 -1.77 -15.17
C ASN A 83 10.52 -1.87 -14.41
N ILE A 84 10.53 -2.27 -13.12
CA ILE A 84 9.33 -2.36 -12.29
C ILE A 84 9.10 -1.00 -11.64
N SER A 85 8.13 -0.24 -12.13
CA SER A 85 7.74 1.06 -11.56
C SER A 85 6.70 0.95 -10.44
N PHE A 86 6.49 2.04 -9.68
CA PHE A 86 5.41 2.14 -8.70
C PHE A 86 4.03 1.79 -9.29
N LEU A 87 3.82 2.08 -10.58
CA LEU A 87 2.56 1.75 -11.24
C LEU A 87 2.32 0.22 -11.35
N HIS A 88 3.37 -0.59 -11.41
CA HIS A 88 3.25 -2.06 -11.43
C HIS A 88 2.84 -2.60 -10.06
N TYR A 89 3.44 -2.08 -8.99
CA TYR A 89 3.05 -2.43 -7.61
C TYR A 89 1.61 -2.00 -7.32
N TYR A 90 1.25 -0.79 -7.77
CA TYR A 90 -0.11 -0.28 -7.64
C TYR A 90 -1.13 -1.11 -8.45
N ASP A 91 -0.86 -1.44 -9.71
CA ASP A 91 -1.74 -2.31 -10.52
C ASP A 91 -1.94 -3.66 -9.84
N SER A 92 -0.86 -4.27 -9.35
CA SER A 92 -0.91 -5.56 -8.65
C SER A 92 -1.79 -5.50 -7.39
N ALA A 93 -1.63 -4.47 -6.56
CA ALA A 93 -2.47 -4.26 -5.39
C ALA A 93 -3.94 -4.08 -5.77
N ILE A 94 -4.23 -3.25 -6.79
CA ILE A 94 -5.60 -3.03 -7.26
C ILE A 94 -6.21 -4.30 -7.87
N GLN A 95 -5.42 -5.14 -8.53
CA GLN A 95 -5.91 -6.44 -9.00
C GLN A 95 -6.29 -7.37 -7.84
N ILE A 96 -5.50 -7.41 -6.78
CA ILE A 96 -5.83 -8.18 -5.57
C ILE A 96 -7.15 -7.67 -5.01
N VAL A 97 -7.28 -6.35 -4.78
CA VAL A 97 -8.49 -5.81 -4.12
C VAL A 97 -9.74 -5.85 -5.00
N ARG A 98 -9.62 -5.97 -6.32
CA ARG A 98 -10.77 -6.11 -7.23
C ARG A 98 -11.22 -7.55 -7.40
N ASN A 99 -10.28 -8.50 -7.41
CA ASN A 99 -10.55 -9.87 -7.84
C ASN A 99 -10.47 -10.91 -6.72
N SER A 100 -9.80 -10.59 -5.60
CA SER A 100 -9.72 -11.48 -4.45
C SER A 100 -11.00 -11.46 -3.63
N SER A 101 -11.47 -12.64 -3.23
CA SER A 101 -12.56 -12.82 -2.26
C SER A 101 -12.13 -12.55 -0.81
N ARG A 102 -10.84 -12.68 -0.48
CA ARG A 102 -10.29 -12.33 0.84
C ARG A 102 -9.82 -10.89 0.89
N GLU A 103 -9.86 -10.29 2.08
CA GLU A 103 -9.26 -8.98 2.33
C GLU A 103 -7.73 -9.03 2.10
N PRO A 104 -7.12 -7.94 1.59
CA PRO A 104 -5.67 -7.84 1.46
C PRO A 104 -4.99 -8.08 2.80
N THR A 105 -3.80 -8.67 2.77
CA THR A 105 -2.94 -8.71 3.95
C THR A 105 -2.40 -7.32 4.26
N GLU A 106 -1.90 -7.12 5.48
CA GLU A 106 -1.25 -5.87 5.86
C GLU A 106 -0.09 -5.52 4.91
N ALA A 107 0.75 -6.50 4.55
CA ALA A 107 1.86 -6.30 3.63
C ALA A 107 1.41 -5.91 2.21
N GLU A 108 0.34 -6.55 1.70
CA GLU A 108 -0.24 -6.20 0.38
C GLU A 108 -0.83 -4.78 0.40
N PHE A 109 -1.47 -4.42 1.52
CA PHE A 109 -2.01 -3.09 1.72
C PHE A 109 -0.91 -2.02 1.77
N GLU A 110 0.14 -2.25 2.55
CA GLU A 110 1.26 -1.33 2.69
C GLU A 110 1.99 -1.09 1.37
N LEU A 111 2.28 -2.17 0.63
CA LEU A 111 2.94 -2.06 -0.67
C LEU A 111 2.08 -1.28 -1.67
N GLY A 112 0.77 -1.54 -1.69
CA GLY A 112 -0.18 -0.82 -2.53
C GLY A 112 -0.30 0.66 -2.17
N MET A 113 -0.35 0.98 -0.88
CA MET A 113 -0.44 2.36 -0.38
C MET A 113 0.84 3.14 -0.62
N GLN A 114 2.01 2.52 -0.41
CA GLN A 114 3.29 3.15 -0.72
C GLN A 114 3.37 3.47 -2.21
N ALA A 115 3.02 2.53 -3.09
CA ALA A 115 3.00 2.76 -4.52
C ALA A 115 2.01 3.88 -4.93
N ALA A 116 0.82 3.90 -4.35
CA ALA A 116 -0.16 4.95 -4.56
C ALA A 116 0.38 6.34 -4.14
N GLN A 117 0.98 6.41 -2.95
CA GLN A 117 1.53 7.65 -2.41
C GLN A 117 2.66 8.20 -3.28
N GLU A 118 3.52 7.34 -3.80
CA GLU A 118 4.60 7.75 -4.71
C GLU A 118 4.06 8.30 -6.02
N ILE A 119 3.05 7.65 -6.62
CA ILE A 119 2.36 8.17 -7.82
C ILE A 119 1.76 9.55 -7.54
N ILE A 120 1.10 9.72 -6.39
CA ILE A 120 0.51 11.00 -5.97
C ILE A 120 1.60 12.07 -5.79
N ASN A 121 2.66 11.76 -5.05
CA ASN A 121 3.76 12.68 -4.78
C ASN A 121 4.40 13.19 -6.07
N TRP A 122 4.67 12.28 -7.01
CA TRP A 122 5.24 12.65 -8.30
C TRP A 122 4.29 13.47 -9.16
N SER A 123 3.01 13.12 -9.18
CA SER A 123 2.01 13.90 -9.91
C SER A 123 1.91 15.33 -9.36
N VAL A 124 1.91 15.49 -8.03
CA VAL A 124 1.93 16.80 -7.37
C VAL A 124 3.23 17.55 -7.64
N PHE A 125 4.37 16.87 -7.65
CA PHE A 125 5.66 17.47 -8.00
C PHE A 125 5.65 18.04 -9.43
N CYS A 126 5.15 17.29 -10.42
CA CYS A 126 5.01 17.77 -11.79
C CYS A 126 4.13 19.03 -11.87
N LEU A 127 3.00 19.07 -11.14
CA LEU A 127 2.13 20.25 -11.10
C LEU A 127 2.85 21.47 -10.53
N LYS A 128 3.58 21.30 -9.43
CA LYS A 128 4.35 22.38 -8.80
C LYS A 128 5.47 22.91 -9.69
N MET A 129 6.16 22.03 -10.42
CA MET A 129 7.24 22.41 -11.33
C MET A 129 6.73 23.04 -12.63
N SER A 130 5.48 22.77 -13.03
CA SER A 130 4.86 23.40 -14.21
C SER A 130 4.50 24.87 -13.98
N TRP A 131 4.39 25.31 -12.72
CA TRP A 131 4.11 26.69 -12.36
C TRP A 131 5.43 27.47 -12.30
N PRO A 132 5.68 28.47 -13.17
CA PRO A 132 6.78 29.37 -12.94
C PRO A 132 6.46 30.09 -11.64
N MET A 133 7.38 30.01 -10.68
CA MET A 133 7.41 30.90 -9.52
C MET A 133 7.20 32.31 -10.07
N SER A 134 5.97 32.81 -9.97
CA SER A 134 5.63 34.14 -10.42
C SER A 134 6.46 35.03 -9.53
N SER A 135 7.41 35.74 -10.15
CA SER A 135 8.23 36.74 -9.50
C SER A 135 7.31 37.62 -8.68
N GLU A 136 7.43 37.55 -7.35
CA GLU A 136 6.85 38.55 -6.47
C GLU A 136 7.54 39.88 -6.80
N ASP A 137 6.70 40.88 -7.09
CA ASP A 137 7.04 42.27 -7.38
C ASP A 137 7.81 42.96 -6.23
#